data_AF-A0A914R8W2-F1
#
_entry.id   AF-A0A914R8W2-F1
#
_cell.length_a   1.000
_cell.length_b   1.000
_cell.length_c   1.000
_cell.angle_alpha   90.00
_cell.angle_beta   90.00
_cell.angle_gamma   90.00
#
_symmetry.space_group_name_H-M   'P 1'
#
loop_
_entity.id
_entity.type
_entity.pdbx_description
1 polymer ?
#
loop_
_entity_poly.entity_id
_entity_poly.type
_entity_poly.pdbx_seq_one_letter_code
_entity_poly.pdbx_strand_id
1 'polypeptide(L)'
;MFSFQTTTLIGLLKTARLLRLVRVARKLDRYSEYGAAVLLLLMATFALIAHWLGCIWYAIGSAELPHKEFTWLHQLALMYASVFGNVSAIIQRLYSGTARYHTEMSRLREFIRFHQIPNPLRQRLEEYFQHAWSYTNGIDMNLVLKGFPDCLQADICLHLNRNLLNNCPAFAGSTPGCLRALSMSFYT
;
A
#
# COMPACT_ATOMS: atom_id res chain seq x y z
N MET A 1 35.54 23.54 -36.40
CA MET A 1 34.06 23.72 -36.41
C MET A 1 33.28 22.40 -36.58
N PHE A 2 33.90 21.24 -36.81
CA PHE A 2 33.19 19.95 -37.02
C PHE A 2 32.95 19.09 -35.75
N SER A 3 33.62 19.36 -34.62
CA SER A 3 33.57 18.50 -33.43
C SER A 3 32.42 18.79 -32.45
N PHE A 4 31.66 19.88 -32.64
CA PHE A 4 30.55 20.26 -31.75
C PHE A 4 29.20 19.66 -32.18
N GLN A 5 29.09 19.23 -33.45
CA GLN A 5 27.87 18.62 -34.00
C GLN A 5 27.82 17.09 -33.77
N THR A 6 28.97 16.45 -33.54
CA THR A 6 29.07 15.01 -33.26
C THR A 6 28.75 14.67 -31.80
N THR A 7 29.10 15.55 -30.84
CA THR A 7 28.82 15.37 -29.41
C THR A 7 27.33 15.46 -29.08
N THR A 8 26.57 16.30 -29.79
CA THR A 8 25.11 16.41 -29.66
C THR A 8 24.40 15.19 -30.27
N LEU A 9 24.88 14.66 -31.41
CA LEU A 9 24.35 13.45 -32.05
C LEU A 9 24.54 12.19 -31.18
N ILE A 10 25.70 12.04 -30.54
CA ILE A 10 25.98 10.91 -29.62
C ILE A 10 25.13 11.03 -28.34
N GLY A 11 24.86 12.26 -27.88
CA GLY A 11 23.91 12.54 -26.80
C GLY A 11 22.46 12.12 -27.14
N LEU A 12 22.02 12.38 -28.38
CA LEU A 12 20.72 11.94 -28.92
C LEU A 12 20.62 10.41 -29.08
N LEU A 13 21.72 9.71 -29.33
CA LEU A 13 21.72 8.23 -29.34
C LEU A 13 21.55 7.63 -27.93
N LYS A 14 21.98 8.33 -26.87
CA LYS A 14 21.68 7.92 -25.49
C LYS A 14 20.20 8.11 -25.15
N THR A 15 19.52 9.13 -25.69
CA THR A 15 18.07 9.32 -25.50
C THR A 15 17.25 8.25 -26.24
N ALA A 16 17.77 7.63 -27.30
CA ALA A 16 17.17 6.45 -27.92
C ALA A 16 17.13 5.21 -26.99
N ARG A 17 17.90 5.16 -25.90
CA ARG A 17 17.74 4.11 -24.85
C ARG A 17 16.49 4.34 -24.00
N LEU A 18 16.04 5.59 -23.81
CA LEU A 18 14.78 5.91 -23.11
C LEU A 18 13.55 5.40 -23.91
N LEU A 19 13.67 5.30 -25.23
CA LEU A 19 12.65 4.65 -26.09
C LEU A 19 12.42 3.17 -25.74
N ARG A 20 13.38 2.50 -25.09
CA ARG A 20 13.18 1.14 -24.54
C ARG A 20 12.35 1.18 -23.25
N LEU A 21 12.54 2.19 -22.40
CA LEU A 21 11.70 2.42 -21.21
C LEU A 21 10.24 2.71 -21.60
N VAL A 22 9.98 3.38 -22.73
CA VAL A 22 8.63 3.56 -23.27
C VAL A 22 7.98 2.24 -23.70
N ARG A 23 8.76 1.22 -24.10
CA ARG A 23 8.21 -0.14 -24.34
C ARG A 23 7.95 -0.90 -23.05
N VAL A 24 8.79 -0.70 -22.03
CA VAL A 24 8.60 -1.28 -20.68
C VAL A 24 7.37 -0.66 -20.00
N ALA A 25 7.18 0.66 -20.11
CA ALA A 25 5.99 1.38 -19.62
C ALA A 25 4.70 0.88 -20.30
N ARG A 26 4.72 0.69 -21.62
CA ARG A 26 3.57 0.12 -22.36
C ARG A 26 3.29 -1.36 -22.05
N LYS A 27 4.28 -2.10 -21.53
CA LYS A 27 4.12 -3.47 -21.04
C LYS A 27 3.62 -3.52 -19.59
N LEU A 28 3.96 -2.50 -18.79
CA LEU A 28 3.48 -2.28 -17.43
C LEU A 28 1.99 -1.91 -17.39
N ASP A 29 1.54 -1.11 -18.38
CA ASP A 29 0.15 -0.65 -18.55
C ASP A 29 -0.87 -1.80 -18.75
N ARG A 30 -0.41 -2.98 -19.19
CA ARG A 30 -1.28 -4.12 -19.46
C ARG A 30 -1.42 -5.08 -18.26
N TYR A 31 -0.75 -4.83 -17.12
CA TYR A 31 -0.58 -5.86 -16.09
C TYR A 31 -1.13 -5.58 -14.67
N SER A 32 -1.45 -4.36 -14.26
CA SER A 32 -1.91 -4.16 -12.87
C SER A 32 -2.59 -2.80 -12.68
N GLU A 33 -3.93 -2.83 -12.68
CA GLU A 33 -4.84 -1.87 -12.03
C GLU A 33 -4.47 -0.38 -12.06
N TYR A 34 -5.16 0.35 -12.94
CA TYR A 34 -5.04 1.77 -13.29
C TYR A 34 -4.71 2.77 -12.17
N GLY A 35 -5.05 2.52 -10.90
CA GLY A 35 -4.71 3.41 -9.79
C GLY A 35 -3.22 3.44 -9.44
N ALA A 36 -2.57 2.27 -9.37
CA ALA A 36 -1.15 2.19 -9.05
C ALA A 36 -0.27 2.71 -10.21
N ALA A 37 -0.68 2.43 -11.44
CA ALA A 37 0.01 2.94 -12.64
C ALA A 37 -0.03 4.47 -12.71
N VAL A 38 -1.18 5.09 -12.42
CA VAL A 38 -1.32 6.56 -12.41
C VAL A 38 -0.46 7.20 -11.31
N LEU A 39 -0.42 6.60 -10.11
CA LEU A 39 0.44 7.09 -9.02
C LEU A 39 1.93 6.95 -9.33
N LEU A 40 2.34 5.81 -9.90
CA LEU A 40 3.72 5.59 -10.33
C LEU A 40 4.11 6.53 -11.47
N LEU A 41 3.20 6.79 -12.41
CA LEU A 41 3.42 7.76 -13.48
C LEU A 41 3.54 9.18 -12.92
N LEU A 42 2.70 9.59 -11.98
CA LEU A 42 2.78 10.90 -11.33
C LEU A 42 4.07 11.05 -10.51
N MET A 43 4.50 10.02 -9.79
CA MET A 43 5.78 10.03 -9.09
C MET A 43 6.97 10.10 -10.07
N ALA A 44 6.90 9.34 -11.16
CA ALA A 44 7.95 9.31 -12.18
C ALA A 44 8.06 10.64 -12.93
N THR A 45 6.94 11.26 -13.31
CA THR A 45 6.94 12.57 -14.00
C THR A 45 7.47 13.66 -13.09
N PHE A 46 7.06 13.68 -11.82
CA PHE A 46 7.58 14.63 -10.84
C PHE A 46 9.08 14.46 -10.59
N ALA A 47 9.57 13.22 -10.46
CA ALA A 47 10.99 12.93 -10.30
C ALA A 47 11.82 13.32 -11.54
N LEU A 48 11.28 13.11 -12.74
CA LEU A 48 11.93 13.51 -13.99
C LEU A 48 12.02 15.04 -14.12
N ILE A 49 10.97 15.76 -13.74
CA ILE A 49 10.97 17.23 -13.71
C ILE A 49 12.01 17.75 -12.71
N ALA A 50 12.06 17.16 -11.52
CA ALA A 50 13.04 17.54 -10.50
C ALA A 50 14.48 17.24 -10.92
N HIS A 51 14.72 16.10 -11.58
CA HIS A 51 16.04 15.78 -12.13
C HIS A 51 16.45 16.74 -13.26
N TRP A 52 15.52 17.09 -14.15
CA TRP A 52 15.77 18.08 -15.20
C TRP A 52 16.10 19.46 -14.64
N LEU A 53 15.31 19.96 -13.69
CA LEU A 53 15.57 21.23 -13.03
C LEU A 53 16.90 21.19 -12.26
N GLY A 54 17.19 20.09 -11.57
CA GLY A 54 18.47 19.87 -10.89
C GLY A 54 19.66 19.87 -11.85
N CYS A 55 19.55 19.23 -13.02
CA CYS A 55 20.61 19.20 -14.02
C CYS A 55 20.83 20.55 -14.72
N ILE A 56 19.75 21.27 -15.05
CA ILE A 56 19.82 22.62 -15.63
C ILE A 56 20.50 23.57 -14.62
N TRP A 57 20.14 23.45 -13.34
CA TRP A 57 20.69 24.30 -12.30
C TRP A 57 22.12 23.94 -11.93
N TYR A 58 22.50 22.66 -11.97
CA TYR A 58 23.89 22.22 -11.85
C TYR A 58 24.74 22.77 -12.99
N ALA A 59 24.22 22.78 -14.22
CA ALA A 59 24.92 23.36 -15.36
C ALA A 59 25.15 24.88 -15.16
N ILE A 60 24.13 25.61 -14.69
CA ILE A 60 24.25 27.04 -14.35
C ILE A 60 25.24 27.27 -13.19
N GLY A 61 25.14 26.49 -12.11
CA GLY A 61 26.02 26.60 -10.95
C GLY A 61 27.48 26.24 -11.23
N SER A 62 27.72 25.24 -12.10
CA SER A 62 29.07 24.86 -12.56
C SER A 62 29.72 25.95 -13.43
N ALA A 63 28.91 26.82 -14.04
CA ALA A 63 29.39 27.96 -14.82
C ALA A 63 29.69 29.19 -13.95
N GLU A 64 29.14 29.30 -12.73
CA GLU A 64 29.22 30.53 -11.91
C GLU A 64 30.06 30.43 -10.62
N LEU A 65 30.47 29.24 -10.12
CA LEU A 65 31.14 29.13 -8.82
C LEU A 65 32.34 28.15 -8.81
N PRO A 66 33.60 28.63 -8.76
CA PRO A 66 34.76 27.75 -8.57
C PRO A 66 35.07 27.40 -7.10
N HIS A 67 34.48 28.05 -6.09
CA HIS A 67 34.87 27.79 -4.68
C HIS A 67 33.71 27.98 -3.68
N LYS A 68 33.03 26.88 -3.29
CA LYS A 68 32.49 26.66 -1.92
C LYS A 68 31.94 25.23 -1.76
N GLU A 69 32.34 24.56 -0.69
CA GLU A 69 32.08 23.13 -0.42
C GLU A 69 30.64 22.79 0.03
N PHE A 70 29.82 23.75 0.44
CA PHE A 70 28.39 23.53 0.73
C PHE A 70 27.53 24.61 0.07
N THR A 71 26.92 24.27 -1.05
CA THR A 71 25.95 25.12 -1.76
C THR A 71 24.56 24.96 -1.16
N TRP A 72 23.76 26.03 -1.18
CA TRP A 72 22.33 26.04 -0.82
C TRP A 72 21.50 24.97 -1.55
N LEU A 73 22.02 24.47 -2.68
CA LEU A 73 21.48 23.37 -3.46
C LEU A 73 21.45 22.04 -2.70
N HIS A 74 22.47 21.75 -1.89
CA HIS A 74 22.49 20.52 -1.09
C HIS A 74 21.37 20.56 -0.04
N GLN A 75 21.13 21.73 0.56
CA GLN A 75 20.03 21.92 1.51
C GLN A 75 18.65 21.77 0.84
N LEU A 76 18.47 22.34 -0.36
CA LEU A 76 17.24 22.21 -1.13
C LEU A 76 16.98 20.75 -1.53
N ALA A 77 18.00 20.04 -1.99
CA ALA A 77 17.90 18.63 -2.36
C ALA A 77 17.52 17.74 -1.16
N LEU A 78 18.12 17.98 0.01
CA LEU A 78 17.79 17.28 1.24
C LEU A 78 16.35 17.56 1.71
N MET A 79 15.90 18.81 1.64
CA MET A 79 14.50 19.16 1.96
C MET A 79 13.52 18.48 1.00
N TYR A 80 13.82 18.49 -0.29
CA TYR A 80 12.98 17.84 -1.31
C TYR A 80 12.93 16.32 -1.11
N ALA A 81 14.07 15.68 -0.84
CA ALA A 81 14.13 14.24 -0.56
C ALA A 81 13.31 13.87 0.69
N SER A 82 13.38 14.68 1.74
CA SER A 82 12.59 14.50 2.97
C SER A 82 11.09 14.63 2.70
N VAL A 83 10.65 15.69 2.01
CA VAL A 83 9.23 15.90 1.68
C VAL A 83 8.71 14.75 0.82
N PHE A 84 9.47 14.34 -0.20
CA PHE A 84 9.07 13.23 -1.06
C PHE A 84 8.99 11.91 -0.30
N GLY A 85 9.95 11.62 0.58
CA GLY A 85 9.92 10.43 1.44
C GLY A 85 8.67 10.40 2.33
N ASN A 86 8.32 11.53 2.93
CA ASN A 86 7.11 11.64 3.75
C ASN A 86 5.82 11.46 2.93
N VAL A 87 5.72 12.09 1.76
CA VAL A 87 4.55 11.94 0.87
C VAL A 87 4.44 10.49 0.39
N SER A 88 5.54 9.87 -0.01
CA SER A 88 5.58 8.46 -0.41
C SER A 88 5.09 7.55 0.73
N ALA A 89 5.54 7.79 1.96
CA ALA A 89 5.11 7.03 3.13
C ALA A 89 3.61 7.22 3.43
N ILE A 90 3.06 8.44 3.26
CA ILE A 90 1.63 8.72 3.43
C ILE A 90 0.81 7.99 2.36
N ILE A 91 1.25 8.02 1.11
CA ILE A 91 0.59 7.31 0.00
C ILE A 91 0.60 5.80 0.27
N GLN A 92 1.74 5.24 0.69
CA GLN A 92 1.83 3.82 1.05
C GLN A 92 0.90 3.45 2.21
N ARG A 93 0.76 4.31 3.22
CA ARG A 93 -0.19 4.11 4.31
C ARG A 93 -1.65 4.18 3.84
N LEU A 94 -1.99 5.12 2.97
CA LEU A 94 -3.33 5.27 2.42
C LEU A 94 -3.76 4.05 1.59
N TYR A 95 -2.86 3.51 0.78
CA TYR A 95 -3.13 2.33 -0.04
C TYR A 95 -2.87 0.99 0.66
N SER A 96 -2.40 1.01 1.92
CA SER A 96 -2.08 -0.21 2.67
C SER A 96 -3.28 -1.16 2.83
N GLY A 97 -4.49 -0.61 3.04
CA GLY A 97 -5.71 -1.41 3.14
C GLY A 97 -6.07 -2.13 1.84
N THR A 98 -5.97 -1.44 0.71
CA THR A 98 -6.18 -2.01 -0.63
C THR A 98 -5.08 -3.01 -0.98
N ALA A 99 -3.82 -2.69 -0.74
CA ALA A 99 -2.71 -3.61 -0.97
C ALA A 99 -2.85 -4.90 -0.16
N ARG A 100 -3.32 -4.81 1.09
CA ARG A 100 -3.62 -5.98 1.93
C ARG A 100 -4.76 -6.82 1.33
N TYR A 101 -5.84 -6.18 0.89
CA TYR A 101 -6.96 -6.86 0.22
C TYR A 101 -6.49 -7.67 -1.00
N HIS A 102 -5.71 -7.05 -1.89
CA HIS A 102 -5.21 -7.74 -3.09
C HIS A 102 -4.26 -8.89 -2.75
N THR A 103 -3.45 -8.73 -1.72
CA THR A 103 -2.53 -9.78 -1.25
C THR A 103 -3.32 -11.00 -0.77
N GLU A 104 -4.30 -10.80 0.12
CA GLU A 104 -5.13 -11.91 0.65
C GLU A 104 -6.01 -12.55 -0.45
N MET A 105 -6.60 -11.74 -1.33
CA MET A 105 -7.37 -12.23 -2.48
C MET A 105 -6.50 -13.08 -3.43
N SER A 106 -5.23 -12.71 -3.60
CA SER A 106 -4.29 -13.50 -4.40
C SER A 106 -4.00 -14.86 -3.76
N ARG A 107 -3.83 -14.91 -2.43
CA ARG A 107 -3.68 -16.17 -1.69
C ARG A 107 -4.92 -17.06 -1.83
N LEU A 108 -6.11 -16.48 -1.73
CA LEU A 108 -7.37 -17.21 -1.94
C LEU A 108 -7.43 -17.84 -3.32
N ARG A 109 -7.08 -17.07 -4.37
CA ARG A 109 -7.06 -17.54 -5.76
C ARG A 109 -6.00 -18.63 -5.99
N GLU A 110 -4.85 -18.53 -5.33
CA GLU A 110 -3.81 -19.55 -5.38
C GLU A 110 -4.28 -20.85 -4.72
N PHE A 111 -4.93 -20.77 -3.55
CA PHE A 111 -5.55 -21.91 -2.87
C PHE A 111 -6.61 -22.61 -3.73
N ILE A 112 -7.50 -21.83 -4.35
CA ILE A 112 -8.52 -22.31 -5.30
C ILE A 112 -7.88 -23.06 -6.47
N ARG A 113 -6.79 -22.51 -7.02
CA ARG A 113 -6.06 -23.09 -8.15
C ARG A 113 -5.36 -24.39 -7.77
N PHE A 114 -4.70 -24.43 -6.61
CA PHE A 114 -3.98 -25.60 -6.12
C PHE A 114 -4.92 -26.78 -5.89
N HIS A 115 -6.09 -26.54 -5.29
CA HIS A 115 -7.08 -27.58 -4.99
C HIS A 115 -8.06 -27.87 -6.13
N GLN A 116 -7.91 -27.25 -7.30
CA GLN A 116 -8.79 -27.45 -8.47
C GLN A 116 -10.28 -27.28 -8.12
N ILE A 117 -10.62 -26.22 -7.38
CA ILE A 117 -11.99 -25.99 -6.91
C ILE A 117 -12.91 -25.65 -8.09
N PRO A 118 -14.08 -26.32 -8.23
CA PRO A 118 -15.01 -26.07 -9.32
C PRO A 118 -15.54 -24.62 -9.30
N ASN A 119 -15.73 -24.03 -10.50
CA ASN A 119 -16.17 -22.65 -10.71
C ASN A 119 -17.35 -22.16 -9.84
N PRO A 120 -18.46 -22.92 -9.63
CA PRO A 120 -19.56 -22.46 -8.80
C PRO A 120 -19.16 -22.28 -7.32
N LEU A 121 -18.26 -23.12 -6.79
CA LEU A 121 -17.78 -22.99 -5.42
C LEU A 121 -16.76 -21.85 -5.30
N ARG A 122 -15.93 -21.68 -6.33
CA ARG A 122 -14.99 -20.56 -6.44
C ARG A 122 -15.69 -19.20 -6.34
N GLN A 123 -16.77 -18.99 -7.12
CA GLN A 123 -17.50 -17.71 -7.10
C GLN A 123 -18.04 -17.40 -5.70
N ARG A 124 -18.66 -18.40 -5.05
CA ARG A 124 -19.15 -18.27 -3.67
C ARG A 124 -18.02 -17.91 -2.69
N LEU A 125 -16.85 -18.50 -2.86
CA LEU A 125 -15.69 -18.23 -2.02
C LEU A 125 -15.21 -16.78 -2.18
N GLU A 126 -15.08 -16.31 -3.43
CA GLU A 126 -14.66 -14.93 -3.74
C GLU A 126 -15.68 -13.89 -3.25
N GLU A 127 -16.99 -14.16 -3.43
CA GLU A 127 -18.08 -13.29 -2.95
C GLU A 127 -18.13 -13.22 -1.42
N TYR A 128 -18.02 -14.36 -0.73
CA TYR A 128 -17.96 -14.40 0.73
C TYR A 128 -16.77 -13.60 1.25
N PHE A 129 -15.59 -13.78 0.65
CA PHE A 129 -14.39 -13.05 1.04
C PHE A 129 -14.56 -11.53 0.85
N GLN A 130 -15.13 -11.10 -0.27
CA GLN A 130 -15.43 -9.69 -0.53
C GLN A 130 -16.37 -9.09 0.52
N HIS A 131 -17.44 -9.82 0.86
CA HIS A 131 -18.41 -9.40 1.88
C HIS A 131 -17.77 -9.37 3.28
N ALA A 132 -17.00 -10.38 3.63
CA ALA A 132 -16.28 -10.42 4.91
C ALA A 132 -15.27 -9.26 5.01
N TRP A 133 -14.57 -8.94 3.92
CA TRP A 133 -13.60 -7.84 3.88
C TRP A 133 -14.25 -6.47 3.97
N SER A 134 -15.40 -6.23 3.33
CA SER A 134 -16.10 -4.95 3.42
C SER A 134 -16.62 -4.68 4.84
N TYR A 135 -16.99 -5.74 5.56
CA TYR A 135 -17.46 -5.64 6.94
C TYR A 135 -16.33 -5.50 7.96
N THR A 136 -15.27 -6.29 7.82
CA THR A 136 -14.16 -6.34 8.80
C THR A 136 -12.99 -5.43 8.45
N ASN A 137 -12.97 -4.85 7.24
CA ASN A 137 -11.82 -4.17 6.63
C ASN A 137 -10.54 -5.03 6.58
N GLY A 138 -10.62 -6.35 6.77
CA GLY A 138 -9.47 -7.24 6.90
C GLY A 138 -8.80 -7.22 8.27
N ILE A 139 -9.52 -6.78 9.31
CA ILE A 139 -9.07 -6.86 10.71
C ILE A 139 -9.36 -8.26 11.23
N ASP A 140 -8.32 -8.99 11.61
CA ASP A 140 -8.48 -10.24 12.36
C ASP A 140 -8.83 -9.91 13.81
N MET A 141 -10.12 -10.03 14.11
CA MET A 141 -10.65 -9.72 15.44
C MET A 141 -9.96 -10.57 16.53
N ASN A 142 -9.52 -11.80 16.22
CA ASN A 142 -8.90 -12.70 17.21
C ASN A 142 -7.53 -12.18 17.63
N LEU A 143 -6.76 -11.70 16.66
CA LEU A 143 -5.46 -11.07 16.91
C LEU A 143 -5.62 -9.78 17.70
N VAL A 144 -6.67 -8.99 17.43
CA VAL A 144 -6.97 -7.77 18.19
C VAL A 144 -7.27 -8.09 19.65
N LEU A 145 -8.13 -9.09 19.92
CA LEU A 145 -8.49 -9.45 21.30
C LEU A 145 -7.29 -9.99 22.09
N LYS A 146 -6.41 -10.79 21.46
CA LYS A 146 -5.16 -11.26 22.09
C LYS A 146 -4.19 -10.15 22.50
N GLY A 147 -4.34 -8.94 21.96
CA GLY A 147 -3.56 -7.78 22.37
C GLY A 147 -3.96 -7.19 23.73
N PHE A 148 -5.11 -7.60 24.28
CA PHE A 148 -5.62 -7.12 25.56
C PHE A 148 -5.49 -8.19 26.65
N PRO A 149 -5.36 -7.81 27.95
CA PRO A 149 -5.40 -8.76 29.06
C PRO A 149 -6.79 -9.43 29.18
N ASP A 150 -6.83 -10.65 29.73
CA ASP A 150 -8.02 -11.51 29.79
C ASP A 150 -9.25 -10.83 30.41
N CYS A 151 -9.05 -9.96 31.41
CA CYS A 151 -10.14 -9.19 32.02
C CYS A 151 -10.84 -8.26 31.01
N LEU A 152 -10.07 -7.58 30.16
CA LEU A 152 -10.61 -6.69 29.13
C LEU A 152 -11.20 -7.48 27.96
N GLN A 153 -10.62 -8.62 27.61
CA GLN A 153 -11.19 -9.52 26.60
C GLN A 153 -12.60 -9.96 27.01
N ALA A 154 -12.79 -10.38 28.26
CA ALA A 154 -14.09 -10.82 28.77
C ALA A 154 -15.15 -9.72 28.71
N ASP A 155 -14.78 -8.47 29.02
CA ASP A 155 -15.69 -7.33 28.95
C ASP A 155 -16.04 -6.95 27.49
N ILE A 156 -15.06 -6.99 26.58
CA ILE A 156 -15.29 -6.77 25.14
C ILE A 156 -16.20 -7.87 24.57
N CYS A 157 -15.93 -9.14 24.87
CA CYS A 157 -16.74 -10.28 24.45
C CYS A 157 -18.18 -10.20 25.00
N LEU A 158 -18.35 -9.74 26.25
CA LEU A 158 -19.66 -9.53 26.84
C LEU A 158 -20.42 -8.40 26.11
N HIS A 159 -19.73 -7.33 25.72
CA HIS A 159 -20.33 -6.25 24.93
C HIS A 159 -20.72 -6.70 23.50
N LEU A 160 -19.88 -7.47 22.83
CA LEU A 160 -20.14 -8.01 21.50
C LEU A 160 -21.37 -8.93 21.50
N ASN A 161 -21.50 -9.77 22.53
CA ASN A 161 -22.58 -10.75 22.66
C ASN A 161 -23.82 -10.24 23.41
N ARG A 162 -23.86 -8.95 23.81
CA ARG A 162 -24.93 -8.38 24.64
C ARG A 162 -26.34 -8.60 24.09
N ASN A 163 -26.50 -8.60 22.76
CA ASN A 163 -27.81 -8.79 22.13
C ASN A 163 -28.31 -10.23 22.31
N LEU A 164 -27.42 -11.22 22.33
CA LEU A 164 -27.80 -12.61 22.61
C LEU A 164 -28.05 -12.83 24.10
N LEU A 165 -27.17 -12.27 24.94
CA LEU A 165 -27.24 -12.44 26.40
C LEU A 165 -28.46 -11.73 27.02
N ASN A 166 -28.85 -10.56 26.52
CA ASN A 166 -29.97 -9.78 27.07
C ASN A 166 -31.33 -10.20 26.52
N ASN A 167 -31.41 -10.70 25.28
CA ASN A 167 -32.69 -11.06 24.65
C ASN A 167 -33.08 -12.52 24.87
N CYS A 168 -32.18 -13.36 25.38
CA CYS A 168 -32.46 -14.78 25.60
C CYS A 168 -32.85 -15.03 27.07
N PRO A 169 -34.06 -15.54 27.35
CA PRO A 169 -34.52 -15.78 28.73
C PRO A 169 -33.68 -16.84 29.47
N ALA A 170 -32.91 -17.67 28.75
CA ALA A 170 -32.00 -18.64 29.34
C ALA A 170 -30.87 -18.01 30.17
N PHE A 171 -30.49 -16.75 29.88
CA PHE A 171 -29.39 -16.06 30.56
C PHE A 171 -29.84 -15.01 31.59
N ALA A 172 -31.16 -14.79 31.74
CA ALA A 172 -31.73 -13.70 32.56
C ALA A 172 -31.41 -13.77 34.07
N GLY A 173 -30.99 -14.93 34.58
CA GLY A 173 -30.59 -15.13 35.98
C GLY A 173 -29.11 -15.46 36.18
N SER A 174 -28.27 -15.35 35.14
CA SER A 174 -26.87 -15.75 35.22
C SER A 174 -26.01 -14.72 35.96
N THR A 175 -25.04 -15.20 36.75
CA THR A 175 -24.08 -14.33 37.43
C THR A 175 -23.16 -13.63 36.42
N PRO A 176 -22.68 -12.41 36.71
CA PRO A 176 -21.78 -11.69 35.80
C PRO A 176 -20.47 -12.45 35.51
N GLY A 177 -19.99 -13.27 36.45
CA GLY A 177 -18.85 -14.17 36.22
C GLY A 177 -19.15 -15.29 35.21
N CYS A 178 -20.36 -15.88 35.28
CA CYS A 178 -20.81 -16.88 34.32
C CYS A 178 -20.97 -16.28 32.90
N LEU A 179 -21.56 -15.09 32.80
CA LEU A 179 -21.71 -14.37 31.54
C LEU A 179 -20.36 -14.04 30.88
N ARG A 180 -19.35 -13.67 31.69
CA ARG A 180 -17.98 -13.43 31.20
C ARG A 180 -17.29 -14.71 30.74
N ALA A 181 -17.44 -15.81 31.45
CA ALA A 181 -16.87 -17.10 31.03
C ALA A 181 -17.54 -17.61 29.73
N LEU A 182 -18.86 -17.49 29.64
CA LEU A 182 -19.63 -17.86 28.45
C LEU A 182 -19.28 -16.98 27.25
N SER A 183 -19.18 -15.66 27.44
CA SER A 183 -18.85 -14.72 26.35
C SER A 183 -17.48 -15.01 25.74
N MET A 184 -16.51 -15.44 26.56
CA MET A 184 -15.19 -15.87 26.09
C MET A 184 -15.25 -17.20 25.32
N SER A 185 -16.13 -18.13 25.70
CA SER A 185 -16.28 -19.43 25.02
C SER A 185 -16.97 -19.36 23.65
N PHE A 186 -17.80 -18.34 23.41
CA PHE A 186 -18.40 -18.10 22.09
C PHE A 186 -17.41 -17.57 21.05
N TYR A 187 -16.20 -17.25 21.48
CA TYR A 187 -15.16 -16.63 20.65
C TYR A 187 -14.02 -17.60 20.29
N THR A 188 -13.89 -18.72 20.99
CA THR A 188 -12.97 -19.84 20.70
C THR A 188 -13.58 -20.84 19.74
#